data_AF-A0A969TMP2-F1
#
_entry.id   AF-A0A969TMP2-F1
#
_cell.length_a   1.000
_cell.length_b   1.000
_cell.length_c   1.000
_cell.angle_alpha   90.00
_cell.angle_beta   90.00
_cell.angle_gamma   90.00
#
_symmetry.space_group_name_H-M   'P 1'
#
loop_
_entity.id
_entity.type
_entity.pdbx_description
1 polymer ?
#
loop_
_entity_poly.entity_id
_entity_poly.type
_entity_poly.pdbx_seq_one_letter_code
_entity_poly.pdbx_strand_id
1 'polypeptide(L)' 'MSVFRQYVAPLLIVLVFLVALVAVSSRIFLSEDMAAPAPIEEAISQSAQTFASERVSGLPPSLSVLITGLTDDSTLLEKL' A
#
# COMPACT_ATOMS: atom_id res chain seq x y z
N MET A 1 -23.43 -3.85 53.50
CA MET A 1 -22.75 -3.17 52.35
C MET A 1 -21.87 -4.12 51.51
N SER A 2 -22.16 -5.44 51.43
CA SER A 2 -21.37 -6.38 50.60
C SER A 2 -22.10 -6.83 49.34
N VAL A 3 -23.43 -6.98 49.41
CA VAL A 3 -24.29 -7.53 48.34
C VAL A 3 -24.15 -6.75 47.03
N PHE A 4 -24.14 -5.42 47.09
CA PHE A 4 -24.01 -4.58 45.89
C PHE A 4 -22.65 -4.82 45.20
N ARG A 5 -21.55 -4.79 45.95
CA ARG A 5 -20.21 -5.03 45.38
C ARG A 5 -19.97 -6.49 45.01
N GLN A 6 -20.64 -7.44 45.64
CA GLN A 6 -20.40 -8.87 45.44
C GLN A 6 -21.22 -9.46 44.29
N TYR A 7 -22.33 -8.82 43.89
CA TYR A 7 -23.14 -9.29 42.76
C TYR A 7 -23.23 -8.25 41.63
N VAL A 8 -23.41 -6.97 41.95
CA VAL A 8 -23.55 -5.93 40.93
C VAL A 8 -22.19 -5.65 40.27
N ALA A 9 -21.11 -5.54 41.04
CA ALA A 9 -19.79 -5.27 40.46
C ALA A 9 -19.31 -6.40 39.52
N PRO A 10 -19.37 -7.70 39.89
CA PRO A 10 -19.00 -8.78 38.97
C PRO A 10 -19.88 -8.85 37.73
N LEU A 11 -21.19 -8.60 37.87
CA LEU A 11 -22.10 -8.56 36.73
C LEU A 11 -21.74 -7.42 35.77
N LEU A 12 -21.47 -6.22 36.28
CA LEU A 12 -21.03 -5.11 35.44
C LEU A 12 -19.68 -5.36 34.77
N ILE A 13 -18.74 -6.03 35.45
CA ILE A 13 -17.46 -6.43 34.85
C ILE A 13 -17.71 -7.34 33.65
N VAL A 14 -18.55 -8.37 33.79
CA VAL A 14 -18.88 -9.28 32.68
C VAL A 14 -19.63 -8.55 31.56
N LEU A 15 -20.55 -7.65 31.90
CA LEU A 15 -21.30 -6.87 30.93
C LEU A 15 -20.38 -5.95 30.12
N VAL A 16 -19.53 -5.18 30.79
CA VAL A 16 -18.55 -4.30 30.14
C VAL A 16 -17.55 -5.11 29.34
N PHE A 17 -17.09 -6.26 29.86
CA PHE A 17 -16.22 -7.17 29.14
C PHE A 17 -16.86 -7.67 27.85
N LEU A 18 -18.12 -8.12 27.88
CA LEU A 18 -18.85 -8.55 26.68
C LEU A 18 -18.99 -7.42 25.66
N VAL A 19 -19.35 -6.21 26.11
CA VAL A 19 -19.44 -5.04 25.23
C VAL A 19 -18.09 -4.70 24.62
N ALA A 20 -17.03 -4.70 25.43
CA ALA A 20 -15.66 -4.45 24.96
C ALA A 20 -15.19 -5.53 23.98
N LEU A 21 -15.49 -6.80 24.25
CA LEU A 21 -15.17 -7.92 23.37
C LEU A 21 -15.85 -7.76 22.02
N VAL A 22 -17.16 -7.47 22.00
CA VAL A 22 -17.91 -7.21 20.76
C VAL A 22 -17.38 -5.98 20.04
N ALA A 23 -17.14 -4.87 20.74
CA ALA A 23 -16.63 -3.63 20.15
C ALA A 23 -15.26 -3.85 19.50
N VAL A 24 -14.32 -4.49 20.21
CA VAL A 24 -12.98 -4.81 19.69
C VAL A 24 -13.06 -5.77 18.51
N SER A 25 -13.88 -6.82 18.59
CA SER A 25 -14.07 -7.74 17.47
C SER A 25 -14.71 -7.06 16.26
N SER A 26 -15.70 -6.19 16.48
CA SER A 26 -16.39 -5.46 15.39
C SER A 26 -15.49 -4.43 14.71
N ARG A 27 -14.55 -3.82 15.45
CA ARG A 27 -13.61 -2.83 14.91
C ARG A 27 -12.79 -3.40 13.76
N ILE A 28 -12.38 -4.67 13.84
CA ILE A 28 -11.57 -5.35 12.80
C ILE A 28 -12.37 -5.52 11.50
N PHE A 29 -13.70 -5.59 11.60
CA PHE A 29 -14.59 -5.71 10.45
C PHE A 29 -15.22 -4.38 10.03
N LEU A 30 -14.88 -3.26 10.68
CA LEU A 30 -15.34 -1.94 10.24
C LEU A 30 -14.63 -1.59 8.95
N SER A 31 -15.38 -1.04 7.99
CA SER A 31 -14.82 -0.62 6.69
C SER A 31 -13.64 0.33 6.84
N GLU A 32 -13.56 1.12 7.92
CA GLU A 32 -12.43 1.99 8.26
C GLU A 32 -11.13 1.21 8.56
N ASP A 33 -11.21 0.07 9.25
CA ASP A 33 -10.03 -0.77 9.57
C ASP A 33 -9.53 -1.52 8.32
N MET A 34 -10.42 -1.86 7.38
CA MET A 34 -10.08 -2.41 6.07
C MET A 34 -9.88 -1.34 4.97
N ALA A 35 -10.03 -0.05 5.28
CA ALA A 35 -9.88 1.05 4.31
C ALA A 35 -8.43 1.47 4.12
N ALA A 36 -7.48 0.95 4.91
CA ALA A 36 -6.07 1.12 4.62
C ALA A 36 -5.74 0.28 3.37
N PRO A 37 -5.52 0.90 2.20
CA PRO A 37 -5.11 0.16 1.02
C PRO A 37 -3.82 -0.56 1.38
N ALA A 38 -3.76 -1.87 1.15
CA ALA A 38 -2.49 -2.56 1.09
C ALA A 38 -1.58 -1.73 0.16
N PRO A 39 -0.31 -1.47 0.49
CA PRO A 39 0.59 -0.74 -0.38
C PRO A 39 0.62 -1.39 -1.77
N ILE A 40 -0.19 -0.88 -2.68
CA ILE A 40 -0.18 -1.19 -4.09
C ILE A 40 0.72 -0.14 -4.71
N GLU A 41 2.01 -0.45 -4.80
CA GLU A 41 2.97 0.14 -5.73
C GLU A 41 3.02 1.69 -5.92
N GLU A 42 2.43 2.54 -5.08
CA GLU A 42 2.52 4.01 -5.27
C GLU A 42 3.73 4.66 -4.57
N ALA A 43 4.50 3.89 -3.79
CA ALA A 43 5.71 4.39 -3.14
C ALA A 43 7.01 4.22 -3.96
N ILE A 44 6.95 3.65 -5.18
CA ILE A 44 8.14 3.47 -6.04
C ILE A 44 8.14 4.44 -7.24
N SER A 45 7.04 5.11 -7.55
CA SER A 45 6.98 5.89 -8.80
C SER A 45 7.53 7.31 -8.72
N GLN A 46 7.59 7.97 -7.56
CA GLN A 46 7.93 9.39 -7.52
C GLN A 46 9.41 9.70 -7.21
N SER A 47 10.13 8.78 -6.57
CA SER A 47 11.57 8.93 -6.35
C SER A 47 12.42 8.26 -7.43
N ALA A 48 11.94 7.21 -8.11
CA ALA A 48 12.72 6.50 -9.12
C ALA A 48 12.76 7.22 -10.50
N GLN A 49 11.72 7.99 -10.85
CA GLN A 49 11.61 8.61 -12.18
C GLN A 49 12.61 9.77 -12.37
N THR A 50 12.89 10.56 -11.33
CA THR A 50 13.85 11.66 -11.39
C THR A 50 15.28 11.16 -11.60
N PHE A 51 15.68 10.07 -10.91
CA PHE A 51 17.02 9.49 -11.07
C PHE A 51 17.18 8.65 -12.35
N ALA A 52 16.10 8.02 -12.84
CA ALA A 52 16.13 7.27 -14.09
C ALA A 52 16.30 8.21 -15.30
N SER A 53 15.61 9.35 -15.32
CA SER A 53 15.71 10.30 -16.44
C SER A 53 17.09 10.93 -16.55
N GLU A 54 17.74 11.25 -15.42
CA GLU A 54 19.10 11.82 -15.40
C GLU A 54 20.17 10.79 -15.79
N ARG A 55 19.98 9.53 -15.37
CA ARG A 55 20.84 8.41 -15.82
C ARG A 55 20.68 8.19 -17.33
N VAL A 56 19.45 8.19 -17.86
CA VAL A 56 19.19 7.95 -19.29
C VAL A 56 19.80 9.04 -20.19
N SER A 57 19.84 10.30 -19.75
CA SER A 57 20.46 11.40 -20.49
C SER A 57 22.00 11.40 -20.47
N GLY A 58 22.63 10.66 -19.53
CA GLY A 58 24.10 10.58 -19.38
C GLY A 58 24.72 9.28 -19.90
N LEU A 59 23.96 8.40 -20.54
CA LEU A 59 24.47 7.11 -21.00
C LEU A 59 25.21 7.22 -22.34
N PRO A 60 26.31 6.45 -22.52
CA PRO A 60 26.96 6.32 -23.81
C PRO A 60 26.02 5.68 -24.85
N PRO A 61 26.18 6.02 -26.15
CA PRO A 61 25.24 5.67 -27.21
C PRO A 61 25.04 4.15 -27.42
N SER A 62 25.97 3.32 -26.96
CA SER A 62 25.83 1.86 -27.02
C SER A 62 24.79 1.29 -26.05
N LEU A 63 24.47 2.01 -24.97
CA LEU A 63 23.53 1.56 -23.94
C LEU A 63 22.13 2.13 -24.12
N SER A 64 21.98 3.29 -24.78
CA SER A 64 20.67 3.82 -25.17
C SER A 64 19.94 2.90 -26.13
N VAL A 65 20.66 2.18 -26.99
CA VAL A 65 20.10 1.20 -27.94
C VAL A 65 19.44 0.01 -27.21
N LEU A 66 19.95 -0.37 -26.03
CA LEU A 66 19.40 -1.49 -25.25
C LEU A 66 18.07 -1.11 -24.57
N ILE A 67 17.90 0.17 -24.23
CA ILE A 67 16.69 0.74 -23.60
C ILE A 67 15.63 1.11 -24.65
N THR A 68 16.04 1.69 -25.78
CA THR A 68 15.11 2.06 -26.86
C THR A 68 14.69 0.84 -27.69
N GLY A 69 15.40 -0.29 -27.55
CA GLY A 69 15.29 -1.40 -28.49
C GLY A 69 15.84 -0.98 -29.85
N LEU A 70 16.15 -1.96 -30.70
CA LEU A 70 16.73 -1.74 -32.04
C LEU A 70 15.69 -1.12 -33.01
N THR A 71 15.23 0.09 -32.73
CA THR A 71 14.40 0.93 -33.60
C THR A 71 15.35 1.83 -34.40
N ASP A 72 15.96 1.25 -35.43
CA ASP A 72 16.58 2.04 -36.51
C ASP A 72 16.59 1.23 -37.83
N ASP A 73 15.52 0.47 -38.08
CA ASP A 73 15.36 -0.33 -39.31
C ASP A 73 14.14 0.10 -40.14
N SER A 74 13.62 1.32 -39.92
CA SER A 74 12.45 1.85 -40.66
C SER A 74 12.81 2.85 -41.77
N THR A 75 14.07 3.22 -41.95
CA THR A 75 14.46 4.30 -42.89
C THR A 75 15.13 3.82 -44.18
N LEU A 76 15.20 2.50 -44.39
CA LEU A 76 15.84 1.89 -45.56
C LEU A 76 14.85 1.21 -46.54
N LEU A 77 13.54 1.33 -46.31
CA LEU A 77 12.49 0.85 -47.23
C LEU A 77 11.77 1.96 -48.02
N GLU A 78 12.22 3.22 -47.96
CA GLU A 78 11.67 4.34 -48.77
C GLU A 78 12.58 4.71 -49.96
N LYS A 79 13.32 3.74 -50.50
CA LYS A 79 14.12 3.95 -51.71
C LYS A 79 14.18 2.70 -52.60
N LEU A 80 13.00 2.26 -53.05
CA LEU A 80 12.83 1.39 -54.22
C LEU A 80 11.64 1.92 -55.04
#